data_AF-A0A536LE29-F1
#
_entry.id   AF-A0A536LE29-F1
#
_cell.length_a   1.000
_cell.length_b   1.000
_cell.length_c   1.000
_cell.angle_alpha   90.00
_cell.angle_beta   90.00
_cell.angle_gamma   90.00
#
_symmetry.space_group_name_H-M   'P 1'
#
loop_
_entity.id
_entity.type
_entity.pdbx_description
1 polymer ?
#
loop_
_entity_poly.entity_id
_entity_poly.type
_entity_poly.pdbx_seq_one_letter_code
_entity_poly.pdbx_strand_id
1 'polypeptide(L)'
;MHATGDPLRAADGRPLSEPAGVFDGARLDEFAVRLGSVGDAEAPAEIRDRWDEALRDDLNLPAAVGHLFEFIKAFNPRLESGKASAEERAAAMAMLRHANLILDVIEFPEAVDAEVESLIAERQTARDQRDFARSDEIRKRLLGMGIQLDDTKEGTRWKRVR
;
A
#
# COMPACT_ATOMS: atom_id res chain seq x y z
N MET A 1 -21.19 -19.99 14.27
CA MET A 1 -20.77 -19.00 15.28
C MET A 1 -19.26 -19.06 15.37
N HIS A 2 -18.55 -18.37 14.47
CA HIS A 2 -17.09 -18.23 14.61
C HIS A 2 -16.83 -16.89 15.31
N ALA A 3 -16.32 -17.00 16.53
CA ALA A 3 -15.80 -15.86 17.27
C ALA A 3 -14.49 -15.43 16.59
N THR A 4 -14.55 -14.35 15.82
CA THR A 4 -13.37 -13.59 15.43
C THR A 4 -12.89 -12.88 16.69
N GLY A 5 -11.83 -13.40 17.31
CA GLY A 5 -11.19 -12.75 18.44
C GLY A 5 -10.58 -11.44 17.97
N ASP A 6 -11.03 -10.31 18.54
CA ASP A 6 -10.39 -9.02 18.36
C ASP A 6 -8.90 -9.13 18.74
N PRO A 7 -7.95 -8.63 17.93
CA PRO A 7 -6.55 -8.64 18.29
C PRO A 7 -6.34 -7.78 19.55
N LEU A 8 -5.55 -8.31 20.49
CA LEU A 8 -5.21 -7.63 21.74
C LEU A 8 -4.53 -6.28 21.45
N ARG A 9 -5.09 -5.20 22.01
CA ARG A 9 -4.61 -3.82 21.84
C ARG A 9 -3.85 -3.35 23.08
N ALA A 10 -2.83 -2.53 22.87
CA ALA A 10 -2.19 -1.78 23.94
C ALA A 10 -3.18 -0.77 24.56
N ALA A 11 -2.86 -0.25 25.75
CA ALA A 11 -3.71 0.71 26.47
C ALA A 11 -3.95 2.03 25.69
N ASP A 12 -3.17 2.29 24.65
CA ASP A 12 -3.27 3.45 23.75
C ASP A 12 -3.99 3.14 22.42
N GLY A 13 -4.59 1.96 22.29
CA GLY A 13 -5.36 1.55 21.12
C GLY A 13 -4.53 1.08 19.92
N ARG A 14 -3.19 1.12 20.00
CA ARG A 14 -2.30 0.56 18.98
C ARG A 14 -2.30 -0.97 19.06
N PRO A 15 -2.22 -1.68 17.92
CA PRO A 15 -2.03 -3.13 17.94
C PRO A 15 -0.74 -3.46 18.69
N LEU A 16 -0.78 -4.47 19.57
CA LEU A 16 0.43 -4.98 20.20
C LEU A 16 1.35 -5.50 19.10
N SER A 17 2.56 -4.96 18.98
CA SER A 17 3.57 -5.48 18.07
C SER A 17 3.83 -6.96 18.40
N GLU A 18 3.67 -7.84 17.42
CA GLU A 18 3.95 -9.26 17.56
C GLU A 18 5.44 -9.52 17.88
N PRO A 19 5.77 -10.65 18.53
CA PRO A 19 7.14 -10.97 18.92
C PRO A 19 8.08 -11.02 17.70
N ALA A 20 9.28 -10.47 17.87
CA ALA A 20 10.33 -10.49 16.87
C ALA A 20 10.64 -11.93 16.42
N GLY A 21 10.34 -12.23 15.15
CA GLY A 21 10.57 -13.54 14.54
C GLY A 21 9.39 -14.08 13.74
N VAL A 22 8.19 -13.50 13.87
CA VAL A 22 7.05 -13.79 12.99
C VAL A 22 7.12 -12.86 11.78
N PHE A 23 6.95 -13.42 10.59
CA PHE A 23 6.85 -12.67 9.34
C PHE A 23 5.64 -11.73 9.42
N ASP A 24 5.89 -10.42 9.46
CA ASP A 24 4.87 -9.40 9.66
C ASP A 24 4.40 -8.85 8.31
N GLY A 25 3.34 -9.45 7.75
CA GLY A 25 2.69 -8.99 6.53
C GLY A 25 2.19 -7.54 6.64
N ALA A 26 1.81 -7.08 7.83
CA ALA A 26 1.30 -5.72 8.02
C ALA A 26 2.37 -4.66 7.71
N ARG A 27 3.66 -4.97 7.87
CA ARG A 27 4.76 -4.05 7.48
C ARG A 27 4.92 -3.95 5.97
N LEU A 28 4.64 -5.03 5.25
CA LEU A 28 4.66 -5.05 3.79
C LEU A 28 3.43 -4.32 3.24
N ASP A 29 2.27 -4.48 3.87
CA ASP A 29 1.05 -3.74 3.55
C ASP A 29 1.23 -2.24 3.78
N GLU A 30 1.77 -1.84 4.94
CA GLU A 30 2.07 -0.43 5.24
C GLU A 30 3.02 0.16 4.19
N PHE A 31 4.06 -0.59 3.83
CA PHE A 31 5.00 -0.16 2.81
C PHE A 31 4.33 -0.01 1.43
N ALA A 32 3.51 -0.99 1.01
CA ALA A 32 2.74 -0.92 -0.23
C ALA A 32 1.79 0.30 -0.27
N VAL A 33 1.07 0.56 0.82
CA VAL A 33 0.20 1.74 0.95
C VAL A 33 0.99 3.05 0.83
N ARG A 34 2.18 3.12 1.43
CA ARG A 34 3.05 4.31 1.37
C ARG A 34 3.66 4.55 -0.01
N LEU A 35 3.86 3.51 -0.80
CA LEU A 35 4.25 3.63 -2.21
C LEU A 35 3.12 4.26 -3.05
N GLY A 36 1.88 3.91 -2.72
CA GLY A 36 0.66 4.42 -3.36
C GLY A 36 0.37 3.74 -4.70
N SER A 37 -0.59 4.30 -5.44
CA SER A 37 -0.83 3.91 -6.83
C SER A 37 0.35 4.35 -7.68
N VAL A 38 0.92 3.42 -8.42
CA VAL A 38 2.12 3.64 -9.23
C VAL A 38 1.96 2.98 -10.59
N GLY A 39 2.58 3.56 -11.60
CA GLY A 39 2.61 2.98 -12.95
C GLY A 39 3.39 1.67 -13.02
N ASP A 40 3.46 1.12 -14.22
CA ASP A 40 4.26 -0.08 -14.49
C ASP A 40 5.75 0.25 -14.50
N ALA A 41 6.54 -0.59 -13.83
CA ALA A 41 7.98 -0.54 -13.83
C ALA A 41 8.53 -1.95 -13.56
N GLU A 42 9.82 -2.13 -13.83
CA GLU A 42 10.53 -3.34 -13.45
C GLU A 42 11.04 -3.24 -12.00
N ALA A 43 11.04 -4.37 -11.29
CA ALA A 43 11.70 -4.47 -10.00
C ALA A 43 13.20 -4.15 -10.16
N PRO A 44 13.84 -3.45 -9.20
CA PRO A 44 15.26 -3.15 -9.32
C PRO A 44 16.07 -4.45 -9.40
N ALA A 45 16.87 -4.61 -10.46
CA ALA A 45 17.54 -5.86 -10.78
C ALA A 45 18.36 -6.40 -9.61
N GLU A 46 19.07 -5.53 -8.87
CA GLU A 46 19.88 -5.94 -7.73
C GLU A 46 19.09 -6.69 -6.65
N ILE A 47 17.92 -6.17 -6.25
CA ILE A 47 17.11 -6.84 -5.22
C ILE A 47 16.36 -8.04 -5.78
N ARG A 48 15.85 -7.94 -7.02
CA ARG A 48 15.18 -9.06 -7.68
C ARG A 48 16.11 -10.26 -7.82
N ASP A 49 17.34 -10.04 -8.25
CA ASP A 49 18.30 -11.12 -8.48
C ASP A 49 18.74 -11.76 -7.15
N ARG A 50 18.92 -10.97 -6.07
CA ARG A 50 19.18 -11.51 -4.72
C ARG A 50 18.01 -12.34 -4.19
N TRP A 51 16.78 -11.87 -4.41
CA TRP A 51 15.56 -12.61 -4.06
C TRP A 51 15.48 -13.93 -4.82
N ASP A 52 15.64 -13.90 -6.15
CA ASP A 52 15.56 -15.07 -7.01
C ASP A 52 16.68 -16.08 -6.71
N GLU A 53 17.90 -15.60 -6.43
CA GLU A 53 19.03 -16.48 -6.12
C GLU A 53 18.83 -17.18 -4.77
N ALA A 54 18.36 -16.47 -3.75
CA ALA A 54 18.00 -17.08 -2.47
C ALA A 54 16.95 -18.19 -2.64
N LEU A 55 15.99 -18.01 -3.54
CA LEU A 55 14.97 -19.04 -3.80
C LEU A 55 15.46 -20.20 -4.67
N ARG A 56 16.43 -19.95 -5.57
CA ARG A 56 17.08 -21.04 -6.32
C ARG A 56 17.91 -21.93 -5.41
N ASP A 57 18.48 -21.37 -4.35
CA ASP A 57 19.15 -22.12 -3.29
C ASP A 57 18.14 -22.73 -2.31
N ASP A 58 17.63 -23.92 -2.65
CA ASP A 58 16.75 -24.73 -1.80
C ASP A 58 15.51 -23.98 -1.24
N LEU A 59 14.93 -23.08 -2.04
CA LEU A 59 13.78 -22.26 -1.64
C LEU A 59 14.01 -21.52 -0.31
N ASN A 60 15.20 -20.95 -0.12
CA ASN A 60 15.59 -20.24 1.10
C ASN A 60 14.82 -18.92 1.28
N LEU A 61 13.55 -19.05 1.67
CA LEU A 61 12.63 -17.95 1.97
C LEU A 61 13.15 -17.00 3.06
N PRO A 62 13.76 -17.48 4.17
CA PRO A 62 14.33 -16.57 5.17
C PRO A 62 15.36 -15.61 4.59
N ALA A 63 16.26 -16.08 3.70
CA ALA A 63 17.23 -15.23 3.04
C ALA A 63 16.56 -14.25 2.06
N ALA A 64 15.64 -14.74 1.22
CA ALA A 64 14.90 -13.91 0.26
C ALA A 64 14.14 -12.77 0.97
N VAL A 65 13.40 -13.10 2.03
CA VAL A 65 12.68 -12.13 2.87
C VAL A 65 13.64 -11.17 3.56
N GLY A 66 14.78 -11.66 4.04
CA GLY A 66 15.84 -10.80 4.59
C GLY A 66 16.27 -9.71 3.62
N HIS A 67 16.56 -10.08 2.37
CA HIS A 67 16.91 -9.12 1.32
C HIS A 67 15.79 -8.12 1.04
N LEU A 68 14.53 -8.58 1.00
CA LEU A 68 13.38 -7.69 0.80
C LEU A 68 13.28 -6.63 1.91
N PHE A 69 13.42 -7.03 3.18
CA PHE A 69 13.36 -6.09 4.30
C PHE A 69 14.56 -5.14 4.35
N GLU A 70 15.75 -5.58 3.94
CA GLU A 70 16.91 -4.70 3.77
C GLU A 70 16.64 -3.61 2.72
N PHE A 71 16.05 -3.99 1.59
CA PHE A 71 15.63 -3.06 0.55
C PHE A 71 14.60 -2.04 1.07
N ILE A 72 13.54 -2.51 1.75
CA ILE A 72 12.51 -1.64 2.35
C ILE A 72 13.14 -0.65 3.33
N LYS A 73 14.04 -1.13 4.20
CA LYS A 73 14.74 -0.30 5.18
C LYS A 73 15.59 0.77 4.51
N ALA A 74 16.28 0.44 3.42
CA ALA A 74 17.07 1.40 2.64
C ALA A 74 16.21 2.40 1.88
N PHE A 75 15.01 2.00 1.46
CA PHE A 75 14.09 2.85 0.68
C PHE A 75 13.28 3.84 1.56
N ASN A 76 12.91 3.44 2.78
CA ASN A 76 12.06 4.22 3.69
C ASN A 76 12.50 5.70 3.88
N PRO A 77 13.79 6.03 4.08
CA PRO A 77 14.22 7.42 4.22
C PRO A 77 13.89 8.30 2.99
N ARG A 78 13.86 7.71 1.79
CA ARG A 78 13.49 8.45 0.57
C ARG A 78 12.00 8.72 0.50
N LEU A 79 11.17 7.78 0.97
CA LEU A 79 9.73 8.00 1.10
C LEU A 79 9.43 9.08 2.13
N GLU A 80 10.05 9.02 3.31
CA GLU A 80 9.82 9.96 4.42
C GLU A 80 10.26 11.38 4.07
N SER A 81 11.34 11.52 3.31
CA SER A 81 11.80 12.83 2.83
C SER A 81 11.06 13.33 1.58
N GLY A 82 10.11 12.56 1.04
CA GLY A 82 9.38 12.90 -0.19
C GLY A 82 10.25 12.93 -1.45
N LYS A 83 11.47 12.39 -1.39
CA LYS A 83 12.45 12.41 -2.49
C LYS A 83 12.38 11.20 -3.41
N ALA A 84 11.56 10.19 -3.07
CA ALA A 84 11.32 9.05 -3.93
C ALA A 84 10.51 9.48 -5.17
N SER A 85 11.10 9.33 -6.36
CA SER A 85 10.44 9.63 -7.64
C SER A 85 9.28 8.66 -7.89
N ALA A 86 8.39 9.01 -8.82
CA ALA A 86 7.30 8.12 -9.21
C ALA A 86 7.82 6.79 -9.78
N GLU A 87 8.91 6.83 -10.56
CA GLU A 87 9.58 5.65 -11.11
C GLU A 87 10.21 4.78 -10.02
N GLU A 88 10.88 5.39 -9.03
CA GLU A 88 11.46 4.67 -7.90
C GLU A 88 10.37 3.95 -7.07
N ARG A 89 9.22 4.60 -6.87
CA ARG A 89 8.07 3.99 -6.17
C ARG A 89 7.45 2.86 -6.99
N ALA A 90 7.34 3.04 -8.31
CA ALA A 90 6.84 2.01 -9.22
C ALA A 90 7.74 0.77 -9.21
N ALA A 91 9.05 0.95 -9.24
CA ALA A 91 10.02 -0.15 -9.16
C ALA A 91 9.94 -0.88 -7.80
N ALA A 92 9.83 -0.12 -6.69
CA ALA A 92 9.65 -0.72 -5.37
C ALA A 92 8.36 -1.54 -5.27
N MET A 93 7.25 -1.05 -5.84
CA MET A 93 5.99 -1.80 -5.89
C MET A 93 6.10 -3.04 -6.77
N ALA A 94 6.80 -2.96 -7.91
CA ALA A 94 7.08 -4.10 -8.76
C ALA A 94 7.86 -5.19 -8.00
N MET A 95 8.81 -4.81 -7.14
CA MET A 95 9.52 -5.76 -6.28
C MET A 95 8.58 -6.43 -5.25
N LEU A 96 7.70 -5.67 -4.60
CA LEU A 96 6.72 -6.26 -3.68
C LEU A 96 5.78 -7.24 -4.41
N ARG A 97 5.27 -6.87 -5.58
CA ARG A 97 4.42 -7.75 -6.40
C ARG A 97 5.16 -9.03 -6.81
N HIS A 98 6.44 -8.91 -7.21
CA HIS A 98 7.28 -10.06 -7.52
C HIS A 98 7.43 -11.01 -6.32
N ALA A 99 7.75 -10.48 -5.15
CA ALA A 99 7.84 -11.28 -3.93
C ALA A 99 6.50 -11.92 -3.55
N ASN A 100 5.39 -11.20 -3.73
CA ASN A 100 4.07 -11.68 -3.38
C ASN A 100 3.55 -12.80 -4.28
N LEU A 101 4.14 -13.03 -5.46
CA LEU A 101 3.85 -14.22 -6.27
C LEU A 101 4.14 -15.53 -5.52
N ILE A 102 5.05 -15.48 -4.55
CA ILE A 102 5.46 -16.63 -3.74
C ILE A 102 4.92 -16.52 -2.33
N LEU A 103 4.99 -15.34 -1.73
CA LEU A 103 4.58 -15.15 -0.34
C LEU A 103 3.05 -15.17 -0.17
N ASP A 104 2.31 -14.58 -1.10
CA ASP A 104 0.84 -14.44 -1.05
C ASP A 104 0.30 -13.93 0.30
N VAL A 105 0.92 -12.87 0.80
CA VAL A 105 0.70 -12.30 2.14
C VAL A 105 0.56 -10.79 2.15
N ILE A 106 0.90 -10.12 1.05
CA ILE A 106 0.83 -8.67 0.91
C ILE A 106 -0.52 -8.31 0.30
N GLU A 107 -1.30 -7.53 1.03
CA GLU A 107 -2.50 -6.91 0.49
C GLU A 107 -2.10 -5.61 -0.23
N PHE A 108 -2.08 -5.66 -1.55
CA PHE A 108 -1.89 -4.45 -2.32
C PHE A 108 -3.15 -3.60 -2.26
N PRO A 109 -3.03 -2.27 -2.06
CA PRO A 109 -4.14 -1.39 -2.35
C PRO A 109 -4.53 -1.66 -3.81
N GLU A 110 -5.78 -2.09 -4.02
CA GLU A 110 -6.30 -2.30 -5.37
C GLU A 110 -5.95 -1.06 -6.18
N ALA A 111 -5.40 -1.25 -7.38
CA ALA A 111 -5.08 -0.15 -8.29
C ALA A 111 -6.30 0.77 -8.29
N VAL A 112 -6.10 1.97 -7.75
CA VAL A 112 -7.12 2.99 -7.78
C VAL A 112 -7.22 3.31 -9.25
N ASP A 113 -8.32 2.91 -9.89
CA ASP A 113 -8.53 3.18 -11.30
C ASP A 113 -8.15 4.65 -11.52
N ALA A 114 -7.34 4.96 -12.53
CA ALA A 114 -6.91 6.35 -12.76
C ALA A 114 -8.11 7.32 -12.84
N GLU A 115 -9.28 6.79 -13.24
CA GLU A 115 -10.58 7.43 -13.14
C GLU A 115 -10.98 7.79 -11.70
N VAL A 116 -10.86 6.89 -10.73
CA VAL A 116 -11.15 7.14 -9.31
C VAL A 116 -10.23 8.23 -8.74
N GLU A 117 -8.92 8.19 -9.02
CA GLU A 117 -8.00 9.26 -8.60
C GLU A 117 -8.36 10.60 -9.23
N SER A 118 -8.65 10.61 -10.54
CA SER A 118 -9.09 11.80 -11.26
C SER A 118 -10.37 12.39 -10.68
N LEU A 119 -11.35 11.53 -10.35
CA LEU A 119 -12.60 11.94 -9.70
C LEU A 119 -12.36 12.49 -8.29
N ILE A 120 -11.47 11.89 -7.50
CA ILE A 120 -11.14 12.41 -6.15
C ILE A 120 -10.49 13.80 -6.26
N ALA A 121 -9.56 13.99 -7.20
CA ALA A 121 -8.90 15.27 -7.45
C ALA A 121 -9.89 16.33 -7.97
N GLU A 122 -10.76 15.95 -8.90
CA GLU A 122 -11.82 16.82 -9.43
C GLU A 122 -12.80 17.25 -8.33
N ARG A 123 -13.18 16.31 -7.45
CA ARG A 123 -14.02 16.60 -6.29
C ARG A 123 -13.37 17.59 -5.34
N GLN A 124 -12.07 17.45 -5.07
CA GLN A 124 -11.35 18.38 -4.22
C GLN A 124 -11.36 19.79 -4.83
N THR A 125 -11.11 19.88 -6.13
CA THR A 125 -11.18 21.14 -6.89
C THR A 125 -12.58 21.76 -6.81
N ALA A 126 -13.64 20.96 -6.97
CA ALA A 126 -15.03 21.41 -6.84
C ALA A 126 -15.32 21.94 -5.43
N ARG A 127 -14.83 21.28 -4.37
CA ARG A 127 -14.97 21.77 -2.98
C ARG A 127 -14.25 23.10 -2.77
N ASP A 128 -13.03 23.23 -3.28
CA ASP A 128 -12.21 24.45 -3.14
C ASP A 128 -12.87 25.63 -3.89
N GLN A 129 -13.53 25.35 -5.01
CA GLN A 129 -14.34 26.31 -5.77
C GLN A 129 -15.74 26.54 -5.19
N ARG A 130 -16.10 25.88 -4.08
CA ARG A 130 -17.44 25.89 -3.46
C ARG A 130 -18.56 25.40 -4.39
N ASP A 131 -18.22 24.60 -5.39
CA ASP A 131 -19.18 23.86 -6.21
C ASP A 131 -19.59 22.56 -5.50
N PHE A 132 -20.50 22.72 -4.53
CA PHE A 132 -21.00 21.61 -3.74
C PHE A 132 -21.85 20.64 -4.57
N ALA A 133 -22.52 21.12 -5.63
CA ALA A 133 -23.33 20.28 -6.51
C ALA A 133 -22.43 19.28 -7.27
N ARG A 134 -21.34 19.78 -7.88
CA ARG A 134 -20.37 18.93 -8.56
C ARG A 134 -19.67 17.97 -7.61
N SER A 135 -19.33 18.43 -6.41
CA SER A 135 -18.71 17.58 -5.38
C SER A 135 -19.61 16.39 -4.99
N ASP A 136 -20.91 16.63 -4.86
CA ASP A 136 -21.89 15.60 -4.50
C ASP A 136 -22.17 14.62 -5.65
N GLU A 137 -22.19 15.10 -6.91
CA GLU A 137 -22.24 14.23 -8.09
C GLU A 137 -21.07 13.26 -8.13
N ILE A 138 -19.85 13.77 -7.96
CA ILE A 138 -18.64 12.95 -7.98
C ILE A 138 -18.63 11.96 -6.81
N ARG A 139 -19.08 12.39 -5.62
CA ARG A 139 -19.24 11.49 -4.46
C ARG A 139 -20.15 10.30 -4.77
N LYS A 140 -21.29 10.55 -5.42
CA LYS A 140 -22.24 9.49 -5.81
C LYS A 140 -21.65 8.56 -6.86
N ARG A 141 -20.92 9.10 -7.85
CA ARG A 141 -20.22 8.30 -8.86
C ARG A 141 -19.18 7.39 -8.23
N LEU A 142 -18.34 7.92 -7.34
CA LEU A 142 -17.36 7.15 -6.58
C LEU A 142 -18.03 6.06 -5.74
N LEU A 143 -19.14 6.37 -5.05
CA LEU A 143 -19.89 5.37 -4.29
C LEU A 143 -20.45 4.26 -5.18
N GLY A 144 -20.93 4.59 -6.39
CA GLY A 144 -21.38 3.61 -7.38
C GLY A 144 -20.26 2.71 -7.91
N MET A 145 -19.00 3.16 -7.83
CA MET A 145 -17.80 2.36 -8.12
C MET A 145 -17.31 1.58 -6.88
N GLY A 146 -18.10 1.55 -5.80
CA GLY A 146 -17.72 0.92 -4.54
C GLY A 146 -16.69 1.72 -3.73
N ILE A 147 -16.46 3.00 -4.03
CA ILE A 147 -15.50 3.85 -3.33
C ILE A 147 -16.25 4.75 -2.33
N GLN A 148 -16.02 4.52 -1.05
CA GLN A 148 -16.55 5.37 0.02
C GLN A 148 -15.50 6.41 0.44
N LEU A 149 -15.87 7.68 0.36
CA LEU A 149 -15.07 8.81 0.83
C LEU A 149 -15.44 9.20 2.27
N ASP A 150 -14.41 9.39 3.09
CA ASP A 150 -14.45 9.99 4.42
C ASP A 150 -13.62 11.29 4.44
N ASP A 151 -14.31 12.42 4.56
CA ASP A 151 -13.63 13.70 4.73
C ASP A 151 -13.22 13.86 6.20
N THR A 152 -11.94 14.05 6.46
CA THR A 152 -11.43 14.40 7.79
C THR A 152 -10.83 15.82 7.76
N LYS A 153 -10.52 16.36 8.94
CA LYS A 153 -9.81 17.65 9.05
C LYS A 153 -8.40 17.62 8.44
N GLU A 154 -7.84 16.43 8.24
CA GLU A 154 -6.49 16.20 7.70
C GLU A 154 -6.50 15.93 6.18
N GLY A 155 -7.68 15.74 5.57
CA GLY A 155 -7.83 15.46 4.15
C GLY A 155 -8.94 14.44 3.84
N THR A 156 -9.11 14.13 2.56
CA THR A 156 -10.06 13.09 2.12
C THR A 156 -9.39 11.73 2.23
N ARG A 157 -9.92 10.84 3.08
CA ARG A 157 -9.59 9.41 3.08
C ARG A 157 -10.65 8.66 2.29
N TRP A 158 -10.30 7.50 1.74
CA TRP A 158 -11.28 6.66 1.05
C TRP A 158 -10.99 5.19 1.28
N LYS A 159 -12.02 4.37 1.11
CA LYS A 159 -11.96 2.90 1.17
C LYS A 159 -12.84 2.30 0.09
N ARG A 160 -12.47 1.12 -0.40
CA ARG A 160 -13.37 0.33 -1.25
C ARG A 160 -14.30 -0.49 -0.37
N VAL A 161 -15.59 -0.30 -0.54
CA VAL A 161 -16.66 -1.07 0.10
C VAL A 161 -17.21 -2.04 -0.94
N ARG A 162 -16.88 -3.32 -0.75
CA ARG A 162 -17.48 -4.44 -1.49
C ARG A 162 -18.84 -4.80 -0.91
#